data_AF-A0A9P4H4Z1-F1
#
_entry.id   AF-A0A9P4H4Z1-F1
#
_cell.length_a   1.000
_cell.length_b   1.000
_cell.length_c   1.000
_cell.angle_alpha   90.00
_cell.angle_beta   90.00
_cell.angle_gamma   90.00
#
_symmetry.space_group_name_H-M   'P 1'
#
loop_
_entity.id
_entity.type
_entity.pdbx_description
1 polymer ?
#
loop_
_entity_poly.entity_id
_entity_poly.type
_entity_poly.pdbx_seq_one_letter_code
_entity_poly.pdbx_strand_id
1 'polypeptide(L)'
;MPFLKLKTMDTSRLHNSDMKKLVRILRGLPPSQLFRHEAYVKELHEAIKDLPRNLRQSSLSSWSTLCNIHKGLDSNLLEDIWSWVMYEFERGVGRLIYPLLMGQMLTFAEEMKIRQLEPVFQMWRTDFKPESSAPPGRIPILKGGDIWAHQKDDCAACLLARIGSDEDVLLALFAGMVGRFPTHKTTGRRTDAAELRVAHLESPKSKRIRLLRYWLKSSRGSDTLFYEAAELGIKLKNL
;
A
#
# COMPACT_ATOMS: atom_id res chain seq x y z
N MET A 1 -2.49 21.87 -5.38
CA MET A 1 -1.67 20.78 -5.93
C MET A 1 -1.99 20.60 -7.41
N PRO A 2 -1.01 20.62 -8.32
CA PRO A 2 -1.26 20.37 -9.73
C PRO A 2 -1.78 18.94 -9.88
N PHE A 3 -2.75 18.74 -10.77
CA PHE A 3 -3.28 17.42 -11.10
C PHE A 3 -2.13 16.52 -11.55
N LEU A 4 -1.68 15.62 -10.67
CA LEU A 4 -0.79 14.52 -11.03
C LEU A 4 -1.50 13.72 -12.13
N LYS A 5 -1.11 13.94 -13.39
CA LYS A 5 -1.38 12.98 -14.46
C LYS A 5 -0.83 11.66 -13.93
N LEU A 6 -1.73 10.70 -13.69
CA LEU A 6 -1.36 9.34 -13.33
C LEU A 6 -0.42 8.82 -14.42
N LYS A 7 0.88 8.87 -14.14
CA LYS A 7 1.87 8.21 -14.98
C LYS A 7 1.51 6.73 -14.95
N THR A 8 1.31 6.14 -16.13
CA THR A 8 1.14 4.70 -16.23
C THR A 8 2.38 4.09 -15.60
N MET A 9 2.22 3.42 -14.45
CA MET A 9 3.34 2.78 -13.76
C MET A 9 4.09 1.93 -14.80
N ASP A 10 5.38 2.21 -15.04
CA ASP A 10 6.20 1.39 -15.93
C ASP A 10 6.52 0.07 -15.23
N THR A 11 5.49 -0.76 -15.12
CA THR A 11 5.59 -2.05 -14.50
C THR A 11 6.28 -3.08 -15.37
N SER A 12 6.60 -2.75 -16.64
CA SER A 12 7.21 -3.70 -17.56
C SER A 12 8.49 -4.29 -16.96
N ARG A 13 9.22 -3.48 -16.19
CA ARG A 13 10.49 -3.79 -15.54
C ARG A 13 10.38 -4.58 -14.23
N LEU A 14 9.18 -4.71 -13.66
CA LEU A 14 8.98 -5.35 -12.36
C LEU A 14 8.49 -6.80 -12.54
N HIS A 15 9.41 -7.75 -12.42
CA HIS A 15 9.11 -9.18 -12.44
C HIS A 15 8.58 -9.69 -11.09
N ASN A 16 7.93 -10.85 -11.07
CA ASN A 16 7.34 -11.41 -9.86
C ASN A 16 8.38 -11.69 -8.76
N SER A 17 9.57 -12.16 -9.13
CA SER A 17 10.70 -12.35 -8.21
C SER A 17 11.14 -11.03 -7.57
N ASP A 18 11.18 -9.99 -8.38
CA ASP A 18 11.67 -8.66 -8.00
C ASP A 18 10.68 -7.99 -7.04
N MET A 19 9.38 -8.10 -7.31
CA MET A 19 8.33 -7.63 -6.39
C MET A 19 8.46 -8.26 -5.00
N LYS A 20 8.69 -9.57 -4.92
CA LYS A 20 8.84 -10.28 -3.64
C LYS A 20 10.05 -9.77 -2.85
N LYS A 21 11.18 -9.56 -3.52
CA LYS A 21 12.39 -9.01 -2.89
C LYS A 21 12.18 -7.56 -2.42
N LEU A 22 11.57 -6.72 -3.26
CA LEU A 22 11.28 -5.33 -2.93
C LEU A 22 10.33 -5.20 -1.75
N VAL A 23 9.24 -5.97 -1.74
CA VAL A 23 8.27 -6.01 -0.63
C VAL A 23 8.95 -6.35 0.69
N ARG A 24 9.91 -7.29 0.69
CA ARG A 24 10.62 -7.69 1.89
C ARG A 24 11.42 -6.54 2.52
N ILE A 25 11.99 -5.68 1.68
CA ILE A 25 12.70 -4.45 2.10
C ILE A 25 11.70 -3.41 2.62
N LEU A 26 10.58 -3.23 1.91
CA LEU A 26 9.51 -2.28 2.26
C LEU A 26 8.59 -2.77 3.39
N ARG A 27 9.03 -3.69 4.25
CA ARG A 27 8.23 -4.25 5.35
C ARG A 27 8.96 -4.21 6.70
N GLY A 28 10.13 -3.59 6.72
CA GLY A 28 11.05 -3.66 7.85
C GLY A 28 11.05 -2.45 8.78
N LEU A 29 10.17 -1.46 8.61
CA LEU A 29 10.38 -0.18 9.31
C LEU A 29 10.01 -0.33 10.80
N PRO A 30 10.93 -0.04 11.73
CA PRO A 30 10.61 -0.10 13.16
C PRO A 30 9.57 0.99 13.48
N PRO A 31 8.56 0.69 14.32
CA PRO A 31 7.41 1.57 14.58
C PRO A 31 7.73 2.89 15.31
N SER A 32 8.99 3.26 15.51
CA SER A 32 9.36 4.55 16.09
C SER A 32 10.42 5.26 15.25
N GLN A 33 10.19 6.55 15.03
CA GLN A 33 11.15 7.48 14.40
C GLN A 33 12.43 7.70 15.23
N LEU A 34 12.58 7.01 16.37
CA LEU A 34 13.56 7.35 17.41
C LEU A 34 14.78 6.43 17.49
N PHE A 35 14.78 5.27 16.82
CA PHE A 35 16.00 4.47 16.76
C PHE A 35 16.33 4.11 15.32
N ARG A 36 17.23 4.92 14.73
CA ARG A 36 18.19 4.46 13.72
C ARG A 36 19.04 3.37 14.36
N HIS A 37 18.45 2.21 14.61
CA HIS A 37 19.18 1.07 15.13
C HIS A 37 20.22 0.74 14.06
N GLU A 38 21.50 0.94 14.37
CA GLU A 38 22.57 0.77 13.37
C GLU A 38 22.52 -0.61 12.72
N ALA A 39 22.13 -1.63 13.51
CA ALA A 39 21.85 -2.98 13.02
C ALA A 39 20.77 -3.01 11.93
N TYR A 40 19.62 -2.35 12.14
CA TYR A 40 18.55 -2.27 11.15
C TYR A 40 19.02 -1.58 9.87
N VAL A 41 19.70 -0.44 9.99
CA VAL A 41 20.23 0.30 8.83
C VAL A 41 21.23 -0.55 8.06
N LYS A 42 22.09 -1.30 8.77
CA LYS A 42 23.05 -2.21 8.17
C LYS A 42 22.37 -3.36 7.43
N GLU A 43 21.43 -4.06 8.07
CA GLU A 43 20.65 -5.14 7.47
C GLU A 43 19.90 -4.67 6.23
N LEU A 44 19.29 -3.49 6.30
CA LEU A 44 18.57 -2.89 5.18
C LEU A 44 19.52 -2.56 4.02
N HIS A 45 20.68 -1.98 4.29
CA HIS A 45 21.69 -1.72 3.25
C HIS A 45 22.22 -3.01 2.62
N GLU A 46 22.43 -4.07 3.40
CA GLU A 46 22.81 -5.40 2.89
C GLU A 46 21.72 -5.98 2.00
N ALA A 47 20.46 -5.95 2.46
CA ALA A 47 19.32 -6.40 1.66
C ALA A 47 19.17 -5.61 0.35
N ILE A 48 19.41 -4.29 0.38
CA ILE A 48 19.40 -3.44 -0.83
C ILE A 48 20.55 -3.82 -1.76
N LYS A 49 21.75 -4.12 -1.25
CA LYS A 49 22.89 -4.53 -2.08
C LYS A 49 22.62 -5.84 -2.81
N ASP A 50 21.89 -6.77 -2.19
CA ASP A 50 21.52 -8.08 -2.74
C ASP A 50 20.37 -8.02 -3.76
N LEU A 51 19.78 -6.83 -3.98
CA LEU A 51 18.75 -6.66 -4.99
C LEU A 51 19.30 -6.79 -6.42
N PRO A 52 18.47 -7.30 -7.34
CA PRO A 52 18.71 -7.18 -8.79
C PRO A 52 19.03 -5.74 -9.20
N ARG A 53 19.91 -5.57 -10.20
CA ARG A 53 20.36 -4.25 -10.67
C ARG A 53 19.22 -3.33 -11.10
N ASN A 54 18.14 -3.87 -11.66
CA ASN A 54 16.94 -3.12 -12.06
C ASN A 54 16.08 -2.60 -10.90
N LEU A 55 16.37 -2.99 -9.65
CA LEU A 55 15.73 -2.45 -8.45
C LEU A 55 16.63 -1.51 -7.66
N ARG A 56 17.90 -1.39 -8.06
CA ARG A 56 18.90 -0.57 -7.39
C ARG A 56 19.12 0.72 -8.16
N GLN A 57 19.47 1.77 -7.43
CA GLN A 57 19.86 3.03 -8.04
C GLN A 57 21.06 2.83 -8.98
N SER A 58 20.99 3.40 -10.18
CA SER A 58 22.15 3.42 -11.08
C SER A 58 23.25 4.27 -10.48
N SER A 59 24.50 3.80 -10.52
CA SER A 59 25.67 4.55 -10.05
C SER A 59 25.88 5.87 -10.80
N LEU A 60 25.26 6.03 -11.98
CA LEU A 60 25.35 7.24 -12.81
C LEU A 60 24.31 8.31 -12.46
N SER A 61 23.32 8.03 -11.61
CA SER A 61 22.39 9.05 -11.14
C SER A 61 22.89 9.66 -9.83
N SER A 62 23.29 10.93 -9.87
CA SER A 62 23.74 11.66 -8.69
C SER A 62 22.59 12.18 -7.80
N TRP A 63 21.34 12.06 -8.25
CA TRP A 63 20.17 12.63 -7.57
C TRP A 63 19.17 11.51 -7.24
N SER A 64 18.93 11.31 -5.94
CA SER A 64 17.87 10.44 -5.42
C SER A 64 16.94 11.28 -4.56
N THR A 65 15.64 11.12 -4.74
CA THR A 65 14.60 11.69 -3.86
C THR A 65 14.44 10.87 -2.57
N LEU A 66 15.18 9.76 -2.44
CA LEU A 66 15.12 8.89 -1.28
C LEU A 66 16.11 9.34 -0.19
N CYS A 67 15.77 9.05 1.06
CA CYS A 67 16.62 9.35 2.20
C CYS A 67 17.92 8.53 2.18
N ASN A 68 18.89 8.90 3.02
CA ASN A 68 20.20 8.25 3.08
C ASN A 68 20.16 6.73 3.32
N ILE A 69 19.12 6.23 3.98
CA ILE A 69 18.92 4.81 4.27
C ILE A 69 18.40 4.06 3.03
N HIS A 70 17.60 4.72 2.21
CA HIS A 70 16.94 4.13 1.04
C HIS A 70 17.59 4.49 -0.31
N LYS A 71 18.63 5.34 -0.32
CA LYS A 71 19.28 5.86 -1.54
C LYS A 71 19.82 4.80 -2.51
N GLY A 72 19.99 3.56 -2.06
CA GLY A 72 20.43 2.44 -2.90
C GLY A 72 19.31 1.80 -3.75
N LEU A 73 18.04 2.13 -3.48
CA LEU A 73 16.89 1.69 -4.26
C LEU A 73 16.67 2.59 -5.49
N ASP A 74 16.10 2.05 -6.57
CA ASP A 74 15.75 2.85 -7.75
C ASP A 74 14.65 3.88 -7.43
N SER A 75 15.03 5.15 -7.28
CA SER A 75 14.13 6.24 -6.91
C SER A 75 12.93 6.36 -7.85
N ASN A 76 13.12 6.21 -9.16
CA ASN A 76 12.02 6.33 -10.12
C ASN A 76 10.99 5.22 -9.92
N LEU A 77 11.44 3.99 -9.65
CA LEU A 77 10.55 2.88 -9.34
C LEU A 77 9.78 3.13 -8.04
N LEU A 78 10.45 3.61 -6.99
CA LEU A 78 9.81 3.86 -5.69
C LEU A 78 8.81 5.01 -5.78
N GLU A 79 9.12 6.08 -6.51
CA GLU A 79 8.20 7.18 -6.78
C GLU A 79 7.01 6.72 -7.64
N ASP A 80 7.25 5.90 -8.68
CA ASP A 80 6.16 5.33 -9.48
C ASP A 80 5.25 4.43 -8.61
N ILE A 81 5.82 3.65 -7.69
CA ILE A 81 5.07 2.83 -6.72
C ILE A 81 4.27 3.72 -5.77
N TRP A 82 4.92 4.71 -5.16
CA TRP A 82 4.31 5.62 -4.21
C TRP A 82 3.17 6.43 -4.84
N SER A 83 3.39 6.97 -6.04
CA SER A 83 2.40 7.72 -6.80
C SER A 83 1.10 6.93 -7.03
N TRP A 84 1.19 5.63 -7.36
CA TRP A 84 -0.03 4.83 -7.49
C TRP A 84 -0.66 4.51 -6.14
N VAL A 85 0.12 4.19 -5.10
CA VAL A 85 -0.43 3.92 -3.75
C VAL A 85 -1.20 5.14 -3.26
N MET A 86 -0.58 6.31 -3.32
CA MET A 86 -1.21 7.58 -2.98
C MET A 86 -2.49 7.83 -3.78
N TYR A 87 -2.49 7.53 -5.09
CA TYR A 87 -3.72 7.60 -5.88
C TYR A 87 -4.82 6.67 -5.36
N GLU A 88 -4.48 5.44 -4.91
CA GLU A 88 -5.47 4.55 -4.31
C GLU A 88 -6.09 5.16 -3.06
N PHE A 89 -5.27 5.68 -2.14
CA PHE A 89 -5.76 6.34 -0.94
C PHE A 89 -6.67 7.53 -1.28
N GLU A 90 -6.19 8.46 -2.11
CA GLU A 90 -6.89 9.74 -2.33
C GLU A 90 -8.10 9.66 -3.25
N ARG A 91 -8.08 8.76 -4.24
CA ARG A 91 -9.06 8.77 -5.33
C ARG A 91 -9.62 7.40 -5.65
N GLY A 92 -8.78 6.38 -5.69
CA GLY A 92 -9.20 5.05 -6.10
C GLY A 92 -10.16 4.43 -5.09
N VAL A 93 -9.59 4.02 -3.97
CA VAL A 93 -10.25 3.27 -2.89
C VAL A 93 -11.19 4.18 -2.10
N GLY A 94 -10.81 5.42 -1.82
CA GLY A 94 -11.66 6.39 -1.12
C GLY A 94 -13.03 6.64 -1.79
N ARG A 95 -13.07 6.70 -3.14
CA ARG A 95 -14.34 6.89 -3.89
C ARG A 95 -15.28 5.70 -3.80
N LEU A 96 -14.75 4.49 -3.65
CA LEU A 96 -15.55 3.29 -3.43
C LEU A 96 -16.09 3.27 -1.99
N ILE A 97 -15.21 3.53 -1.01
CA ILE A 97 -15.53 3.35 0.40
C ILE A 97 -16.56 4.37 0.88
N TYR A 98 -16.43 5.63 0.48
CA TYR A 98 -17.26 6.71 1.04
C TYR A 98 -18.77 6.46 0.89
N PRO A 99 -19.31 6.12 -0.30
CA PRO A 99 -20.72 5.76 -0.44
C PRO A 99 -21.15 4.58 0.42
N LEU A 100 -20.31 3.54 0.55
CA LEU A 100 -20.62 2.34 1.34
C LEU A 100 -20.74 2.65 2.84
N LEU A 101 -19.88 3.53 3.35
CA LEU A 101 -19.94 4.01 4.75
C LEU A 101 -21.17 4.87 5.00
N MET A 102 -21.44 5.82 4.11
CA MET A 102 -22.60 6.71 4.26
C MET A 102 -23.93 5.96 4.11
N GLY A 103 -23.97 4.95 3.23
CA GLY A 103 -25.11 4.07 3.04
C GLY A 103 -25.26 2.96 4.08
N GLN A 104 -24.35 2.87 5.08
CA GLN A 104 -24.36 1.84 6.13
C GLN A 104 -24.41 0.42 5.55
N MET A 105 -23.73 0.19 4.42
CA MET A 105 -23.74 -1.08 3.70
C MET A 105 -22.76 -2.11 4.28
N LEU A 106 -21.94 -1.69 5.25
CA LEU A 106 -20.94 -2.51 5.92
C LEU A 106 -21.37 -2.82 7.34
N THR A 107 -21.04 -4.02 7.81
CA THR A 107 -21.11 -4.31 9.25
C THR A 107 -20.09 -3.45 9.99
N PHE A 108 -20.30 -3.25 11.29
CA PHE A 108 -19.37 -2.49 12.13
C PHE A 108 -17.93 -3.02 12.03
N ALA A 109 -17.75 -4.35 12.05
CA ALA A 109 -16.42 -4.96 11.95
C ALA A 109 -15.75 -4.68 10.59
N GLU A 110 -16.50 -4.70 9.50
CA GLU A 110 -15.98 -4.43 8.15
C GLU A 110 -15.66 -2.95 7.95
N GLU A 111 -16.53 -2.07 8.44
CA GLU A 111 -16.27 -0.63 8.50
C GLU A 111 -14.97 -0.36 9.26
N MET A 112 -14.79 -0.96 10.44
CA MET A 112 -13.59 -0.76 11.25
C MET A 112 -12.31 -1.24 10.57
N LYS A 113 -12.36 -2.34 9.79
CA LYS A 113 -11.21 -2.81 8.98
C LYS A 113 -10.87 -1.82 7.89
N ILE A 114 -11.86 -1.34 7.14
CA ILE A 114 -11.63 -0.42 6.02
C ILE A 114 -11.16 0.97 6.48
N ARG A 115 -11.68 1.43 7.61
CA ARG A 115 -11.33 2.74 8.20
C ARG A 115 -9.91 2.81 8.75
N GLN A 116 -9.15 1.71 8.76
CA GLN A 116 -7.72 1.72 9.08
C GLN A 116 -6.88 2.53 8.08
N LEU A 117 -7.44 2.87 6.91
CA LEU A 117 -6.81 3.78 5.95
C LEU A 117 -6.87 5.27 6.37
N GLU A 118 -7.74 5.65 7.31
CA GLU A 118 -7.96 7.04 7.74
C GLU A 118 -6.70 7.75 8.29
N PRO A 119 -5.94 7.18 9.24
CA PRO A 119 -4.78 7.87 9.79
C PRO A 119 -3.59 7.96 8.82
N VAL A 120 -3.55 7.10 7.80
CA VAL A 120 -2.41 6.96 6.89
C VAL A 120 -2.12 8.26 6.13
N PHE A 121 -3.16 9.05 5.82
CA PHE A 121 -3.02 10.35 5.14
C PHE A 121 -2.14 11.37 5.90
N GLN A 122 -2.00 11.23 7.22
CA GLN A 122 -1.16 12.09 8.04
C GLN A 122 0.31 12.09 7.58
N MET A 123 0.76 11.03 6.91
CA MET A 123 2.15 10.91 6.47
C MET A 123 2.54 11.92 5.37
N TRP A 124 1.58 12.44 4.59
CA TRP A 124 1.85 13.37 3.47
C TRP A 124 0.93 14.59 3.43
N ARG A 125 -0.02 14.71 4.37
CA ARG A 125 -0.87 15.90 4.51
C ARG A 125 -0.43 16.70 5.73
N THR A 126 0.15 17.86 5.49
CA THR A 126 0.59 18.78 6.56
C THR A 126 -0.58 19.40 7.33
N ASP A 127 -1.76 19.45 6.72
CA ASP A 127 -3.00 19.99 7.28
C ASP A 127 -3.95 18.89 7.80
N PHE A 128 -3.45 17.66 7.94
CA PHE A 128 -4.24 16.53 8.40
C PHE A 128 -4.81 16.78 9.80
N LYS A 129 -6.14 16.63 9.92
CA LYS A 129 -6.86 16.60 11.20
C LYS A 129 -7.63 15.30 11.30
N PRO A 130 -7.44 14.46 12.34
CA PRO A 130 -8.16 13.20 12.49
C PRO A 130 -9.69 13.36 12.38
N GLU A 131 -10.22 14.46 12.91
CA GLU A 131 -11.66 14.76 12.91
C GLU A 131 -12.20 14.97 11.49
N SER A 132 -11.34 15.41 10.57
CA SER A 132 -11.68 15.65 9.16
C SER A 132 -11.53 14.41 8.27
N SER A 133 -10.81 13.38 8.73
CA SER A 133 -10.62 12.13 7.98
C SER A 133 -11.71 11.10 8.25
N ALA A 134 -12.37 11.18 9.41
CA ALA A 134 -13.50 10.32 9.74
C ALA A 134 -14.77 10.73 8.96
N PRO A 135 -15.57 9.76 8.49
CA PRO A 135 -16.88 10.07 7.92
C PRO A 135 -17.81 10.70 8.96
N PRO A 136 -18.81 11.50 8.53
CA PRO A 136 -19.77 12.13 9.43
C PRO A 136 -20.40 11.14 10.43
N GLY A 137 -20.48 11.55 11.69
CA GLY A 137 -21.06 10.77 12.79
C GLY A 137 -20.15 9.65 13.34
N ARG A 138 -18.89 9.55 12.91
CA ARG A 138 -17.94 8.56 13.40
C ARG A 138 -16.79 9.18 14.17
N ILE A 139 -16.30 8.42 15.15
CA ILE A 139 -15.08 8.75 15.89
C ILE A 139 -13.87 8.39 15.00
N PRO A 140 -12.89 9.29 14.83
CA PRO A 140 -11.67 9.01 14.05
C PRO A 140 -10.89 7.79 14.52
N ILE A 141 -10.29 7.06 13.58
CA ILE A 141 -9.31 6.02 13.92
C ILE A 141 -7.96 6.69 14.24
N LEU A 142 -7.55 6.60 15.51
CA LEU A 142 -6.28 7.16 16.02
C LEU A 142 -5.15 6.13 16.14
N LYS A 143 -5.34 4.94 15.54
CA LYS A 143 -4.37 3.85 15.61
C LYS A 143 -3.06 4.25 14.91
N GLY A 144 -1.93 3.89 15.52
CA GLY A 144 -0.60 3.97 14.91
C GLY A 144 0.27 5.13 15.37
N GLY A 145 -0.28 6.15 16.06
CA GLY A 145 0.50 7.22 16.67
C GLY A 145 1.57 7.81 15.73
N ASP A 146 2.83 7.81 16.18
CA ASP A 146 3.98 8.34 15.43
C ASP A 146 4.31 7.59 14.13
N ILE A 147 3.77 6.38 13.91
CA ILE A 147 3.94 5.62 12.67
C ILE A 147 3.40 6.43 11.49
N TRP A 148 2.28 7.13 11.67
CA TRP A 148 1.64 7.92 10.63
C TRP A 148 2.05 9.39 10.63
N ALA A 149 2.95 9.80 11.52
CA ALA A 149 3.43 11.18 11.56
C ALA A 149 4.08 11.58 10.22
N HIS A 150 3.88 12.84 9.83
CA HIS A 150 4.31 13.41 8.55
C HIS A 150 5.78 13.07 8.20
N GLN A 151 6.01 12.59 6.97
CA GLN A 151 7.34 12.26 6.46
C GLN A 151 8.05 13.52 5.97
N LYS A 152 8.96 14.07 6.79
CA LYS A 152 9.61 15.38 6.53
C LYS A 152 10.47 15.46 5.26
N ASP A 153 11.07 14.35 4.83
CA ASP A 153 11.96 14.30 3.67
C ASP A 153 11.25 13.75 2.41
N ASP A 154 9.93 13.56 2.47
CA ASP A 154 9.09 13.01 1.40
C ASP A 154 9.59 11.67 0.81
N CYS A 155 10.43 10.92 1.54
CA CYS A 155 11.00 9.69 1.02
C CYS A 155 9.92 8.63 0.76
N ALA A 156 9.64 8.37 -0.51
CA ALA A 156 8.68 7.37 -0.98
C ALA A 156 8.88 5.98 -0.35
N ALA A 157 10.14 5.55 -0.20
CA ALA A 157 10.46 4.27 0.43
C ALA A 157 10.08 4.23 1.92
N CYS A 158 10.26 5.32 2.67
CA CYS A 158 9.83 5.40 4.07
C CYS A 158 8.30 5.31 4.19
N LEU A 159 7.57 6.04 3.35
CA LEU A 159 6.10 6.03 3.30
C LEU A 159 5.57 4.63 2.99
N LEU A 160 6.10 4.01 1.93
CA LEU A 160 5.76 2.66 1.54
C LEU A 160 6.11 1.65 2.64
N ALA A 161 7.28 1.79 3.28
CA ALA A 161 7.70 0.85 4.30
C ALA A 161 6.84 0.92 5.58
N ARG A 162 6.33 2.09 5.95
CA ARG A 162 5.35 2.23 7.06
C ARG A 162 4.03 1.54 6.72
N ILE A 163 3.49 1.78 5.52
CA ILE A 163 2.28 1.08 5.02
C ILE A 163 2.51 -0.42 5.02
N GLY A 164 3.66 -0.85 4.51
CA GLY A 164 4.04 -2.25 4.39
C GLY A 164 4.24 -2.99 5.70
N SER A 165 4.40 -2.25 6.80
CA SER A 165 4.61 -2.81 8.13
C SER A 165 3.31 -2.91 8.94
N ASP A 166 2.22 -2.30 8.48
CA ASP A 166 0.91 -2.34 9.15
C ASP A 166 -0.05 -3.29 8.40
N GLU A 167 -0.34 -4.42 9.03
CA GLU A 167 -1.13 -5.51 8.45
C GLU A 167 -2.59 -5.10 8.20
N ASP A 168 -3.16 -4.24 9.04
CA ASP A 168 -4.53 -3.78 8.92
C ASP A 168 -4.68 -2.77 7.78
N VAL A 169 -3.72 -1.87 7.63
CA VAL A 169 -3.65 -0.96 6.47
C VAL A 169 -3.49 -1.74 5.17
N LEU A 170 -2.62 -2.75 5.14
CA LEU A 170 -2.45 -3.60 3.96
C LEU A 170 -3.74 -4.36 3.62
N LEU A 171 -4.44 -4.91 4.63
CA LEU A 171 -5.72 -5.60 4.44
C LEU A 171 -6.74 -4.66 3.83
N ALA A 172 -6.92 -3.48 4.43
CA ALA A 172 -7.89 -2.48 4.00
C ALA A 172 -7.59 -1.98 2.58
N LEU A 173 -6.32 -1.71 2.27
CA LEU A 173 -5.89 -1.23 0.96
C LEU A 173 -6.10 -2.32 -0.10
N PHE A 174 -5.74 -3.57 0.18
CA PHE A 174 -5.97 -4.69 -0.73
C PHE A 174 -7.47 -4.92 -0.97
N ALA A 175 -8.27 -4.96 0.08
CA ALA A 175 -9.72 -5.13 -0.01
C ALA A 175 -10.36 -4.01 -0.85
N GLY A 176 -10.03 -2.76 -0.57
CA GLY A 176 -10.53 -1.61 -1.33
C GLY A 176 -10.13 -1.65 -2.80
N MET A 177 -8.89 -2.07 -3.10
CA MET A 177 -8.44 -2.24 -4.48
C MET A 177 -9.17 -3.37 -5.20
N VAL A 178 -9.35 -4.53 -4.59
CA VAL A 178 -10.14 -5.63 -5.17
C VAL A 178 -11.57 -5.14 -5.42
N GLY A 179 -12.17 -4.45 -4.46
CA GLY A 179 -13.50 -3.85 -4.54
C GLY A 179 -13.68 -2.99 -5.79
N ARG A 180 -12.75 -2.06 -6.03
CA ARG A 180 -12.90 -1.09 -7.13
C ARG A 180 -12.36 -1.54 -8.48
N PHE A 181 -11.41 -2.48 -8.52
CA PHE A 181 -10.75 -2.82 -9.78
C PHE A 181 -11.72 -3.60 -10.67
N PRO A 182 -11.80 -3.29 -11.98
CA PRO A 182 -12.59 -4.11 -12.90
C PRO A 182 -12.14 -5.57 -12.85
N THR A 183 -13.09 -6.52 -12.78
CA THR A 183 -12.80 -7.97 -12.63
C THR A 183 -11.82 -8.47 -13.69
N HIS A 184 -11.98 -8.04 -14.94
CA HIS A 184 -11.09 -8.42 -16.04
C HIS A 184 -9.64 -7.93 -15.89
N LYS A 185 -9.40 -6.85 -15.14
CA LYS A 185 -8.04 -6.38 -14.81
C LYS A 185 -7.44 -7.19 -13.65
N THR A 186 -8.30 -7.79 -12.83
CA THR A 186 -7.91 -8.62 -11.68
C THR A 186 -7.64 -10.06 -12.10
N THR A 187 -8.55 -10.71 -12.82
CA THR A 187 -8.47 -12.15 -13.17
C THR A 187 -7.89 -12.40 -14.56
N GLY A 188 -7.90 -11.39 -15.43
CA GLY A 188 -7.48 -11.53 -16.83
C GLY A 188 -8.52 -12.13 -17.76
N ARG A 189 -9.67 -12.55 -17.24
CA ARG A 189 -10.84 -13.01 -17.98
C ARG A 189 -12.01 -12.07 -17.72
N ARG A 190 -12.96 -11.97 -18.65
CA ARG A 190 -14.25 -11.31 -18.37
C ARG A 190 -15.04 -12.24 -17.45
N THR A 191 -14.83 -12.08 -16.15
CA THR A 191 -15.56 -12.78 -15.09
C THR A 191 -16.56 -11.79 -14.50
N ASP A 192 -17.79 -12.24 -14.24
CA ASP A 192 -18.76 -11.40 -13.54
C ASP A 192 -18.26 -11.14 -12.10
N ALA A 193 -18.63 -10.01 -11.52
CA ALA A 193 -18.36 -9.71 -10.11
C ALA A 193 -18.91 -10.81 -9.19
N ALA A 194 -20.10 -11.33 -9.49
CA ALA A 194 -20.76 -12.41 -8.75
C ALA A 194 -19.98 -13.74 -8.79
N GLU A 195 -19.14 -13.95 -9.79
CA GLU A 195 -18.30 -15.14 -9.97
C GLU A 195 -16.89 -14.98 -9.39
N LEU A 196 -16.53 -13.78 -8.91
CA LEU A 196 -15.23 -13.56 -8.30
C LEU A 196 -15.13 -14.36 -6.98
N ARG A 197 -13.96 -14.97 -6.77
CA ARG A 197 -13.65 -15.87 -5.65
C ARG A 197 -12.22 -15.63 -5.21
N VAL A 198 -11.88 -15.97 -3.97
CA VAL A 198 -10.53 -15.78 -3.43
C VAL A 198 -9.45 -16.47 -4.27
N ALA A 199 -9.75 -17.66 -4.82
CA ALA A 199 -8.83 -18.39 -5.70
C ALA A 199 -8.39 -17.56 -6.94
N HIS A 200 -9.25 -16.70 -7.46
CA HIS A 200 -8.90 -15.80 -8.57
C HIS A 200 -7.87 -14.73 -8.18
N LEU A 201 -7.77 -14.43 -6.89
CA LEU A 201 -6.87 -13.42 -6.33
C LEU A 201 -5.53 -14.02 -5.90
N GLU A 202 -5.34 -15.34 -5.99
CA GLU A 202 -4.05 -15.99 -5.72
C GLU A 202 -2.99 -15.68 -6.77
N SER A 203 -3.41 -15.38 -8.00
CA SER A 203 -2.51 -14.97 -9.09
C SER A 203 -3.12 -13.87 -9.94
N PRO A 204 -3.29 -12.66 -9.38
CA PRO A 204 -3.98 -11.57 -10.06
C PRO A 204 -3.16 -11.09 -11.26
N LYS A 205 -3.84 -10.73 -12.35
CA LYS A 205 -3.21 -10.18 -13.57
C LYS A 205 -2.63 -8.79 -13.33
N SER A 206 -3.34 -7.95 -12.57
CA SER A 206 -2.88 -6.62 -12.19
C SER A 206 -1.60 -6.71 -11.35
N LYS A 207 -0.50 -6.11 -11.84
CA LYS A 207 0.76 -6.04 -11.11
C LYS A 207 0.64 -5.25 -9.79
N ARG A 208 -0.27 -4.26 -9.71
CA ARG A 208 -0.55 -3.50 -8.48
C ARG A 208 -1.18 -4.37 -7.39
N ILE A 209 -2.23 -5.13 -7.76
CA ILE A 209 -2.88 -6.08 -6.84
C ILE A 209 -1.88 -7.18 -6.45
N ARG A 210 -1.06 -7.66 -7.40
CA ARG A 210 -0.04 -8.66 -7.14
C ARG A 210 1.03 -8.18 -6.14
N LEU A 211 1.46 -6.92 -6.26
CA LEU A 211 2.41 -6.31 -5.34
C LEU A 211 1.86 -6.28 -3.92
N LEU A 212 0.62 -5.80 -3.72
CA LEU A 212 -0.02 -5.82 -2.39
C LEU A 212 -0.28 -7.24 -1.87
N ARG A 213 -0.65 -8.17 -2.74
CA ARG A 213 -0.74 -9.59 -2.34
C ARG A 213 0.58 -10.09 -1.79
N TYR A 214 1.71 -9.79 -2.44
CA TYR A 214 3.01 -10.20 -1.89
C TYR A 214 3.32 -9.51 -0.57
N TRP A 215 2.88 -8.27 -0.39
CA TRP A 215 3.00 -7.56 0.89
C TRP A 215 2.22 -8.26 2.00
N LEU A 216 0.94 -8.52 1.79
CA LEU A 216 0.09 -9.29 2.71
C LEU A 216 0.66 -10.68 2.98
N LYS A 217 1.11 -11.38 1.93
CA LYS A 217 1.67 -12.72 2.08
C LYS A 217 3.06 -12.75 2.72
N SER A 218 3.69 -11.60 2.94
CA SER A 218 4.91 -11.51 3.74
C SER A 218 4.61 -11.39 5.25
N SER A 219 3.32 -11.36 5.64
CA SER A 219 2.85 -11.12 7.01
C SER A 219 2.85 -12.31 7.94
N ARG A 220 2.81 -12.04 9.25
CA ARG A 220 2.56 -13.10 10.23
C ARG A 220 1.13 -13.58 10.02
N GLY A 221 0.90 -14.89 9.94
CA GLY A 221 -0.43 -15.41 9.56
C GLY A 221 -0.85 -15.04 8.12
N SER A 222 0.13 -14.94 7.22
CA SER A 222 0.03 -14.44 5.84
C SER A 222 -1.18 -14.93 5.04
N ASP A 223 -1.55 -16.19 5.19
CA ASP A 223 -2.68 -16.74 4.44
C ASP A 223 -4.00 -16.23 5.02
N THR A 224 -4.25 -16.38 6.32
CA THR A 224 -5.47 -15.88 6.96
C THR A 224 -5.74 -14.41 6.63
N LEU A 225 -4.72 -13.55 6.78
CA LEU A 225 -4.84 -12.12 6.48
C LEU A 225 -5.16 -11.87 4.99
N PHE A 226 -4.54 -12.63 4.08
CA PHE A 226 -4.83 -12.54 2.66
C PHE A 226 -6.26 -13.00 2.33
N TYR A 227 -6.72 -14.13 2.88
CA TYR A 227 -8.07 -14.64 2.67
C TYR A 227 -9.11 -13.64 3.16
N GLU A 228 -8.92 -13.09 4.34
CA GLU A 228 -9.80 -12.08 4.92
C GLU A 228 -9.87 -10.81 4.06
N ALA A 229 -8.71 -10.29 3.63
CA ALA A 229 -8.64 -9.12 2.74
C ALA A 229 -9.33 -9.38 1.40
N ALA A 230 -9.15 -10.59 0.85
CA ALA A 230 -9.73 -11.02 -0.41
C ALA A 230 -11.25 -11.15 -0.32
N GLU A 231 -11.77 -11.78 0.73
CA GLU A 231 -13.21 -11.93 0.98
C GLU A 231 -13.88 -10.57 1.16
N LEU A 232 -13.30 -9.70 2.00
CA LEU A 232 -13.80 -8.35 2.18
C LEU A 232 -13.80 -7.58 0.85
N GLY A 233 -12.72 -7.63 0.08
CA GLY A 233 -12.65 -6.96 -1.21
C GLY A 233 -13.66 -7.47 -2.25
N ILE A 234 -13.96 -8.78 -2.25
CA ILE A 234 -15.01 -9.36 -3.09
C ILE A 234 -16.39 -8.88 -2.61
N LYS A 235 -16.63 -8.84 -1.30
CA LYS A 235 -17.87 -8.31 -0.74
C LYS A 235 -18.08 -6.86 -1.15
N LEU A 236 -17.08 -6.00 -0.97
CA LEU A 236 -17.12 -4.58 -1.37
C LEU A 236 -17.41 -4.38 -2.86
N LYS A 237 -16.99 -5.32 -3.71
CA LYS A 237 -17.27 -5.27 -5.15
C LYS A 237 -18.74 -5.54 -5.49
N ASN A 238 -19.42 -6.32 -4.66
CA ASN A 238 -20.79 -6.79 -4.89
C ASN A 238 -21.83 -5.92 -4.18
N LEU A 239 -21.40 -4.88 -3.47
CA LEU A 239 -22.25 -3.83 -2.88
C LEU A 239 -22.31 -2.63 -3.83
#